data_AF-A0A2K9D671-F1
#
_entry.id   AF-A0A2K9D671-F1
#
_cell.length_a   1.000
_cell.length_b   1.000
_cell.length_c   1.000
_cell.angle_alpha   90.00
_cell.angle_beta   90.00
_cell.angle_gamma   90.00
#
_symmetry.space_group_name_H-M   'P 1'
#
loop_
_entity.id
_entity.type
_entity.pdbx_description
1 polymer ?
#
loop_
_entity_poly.entity_id
_entity_poly.type
_entity_poly.pdbx_seq_one_letter_code
_entity_poly.pdbx_strand_id
1 'polypeptide(L)'
;MTTERPEPTAEACPPWCVEDHALHDLPDDRRHQSEPRWMPVTSLRRRFLPGGELRRDAISEEACVLAVRYLADRETWVAIATETRQIELTPESAARLHAELGALLARLAP
;
A
#
# COMPACT_ATOMS: atom_id res chain seq x y z
N MET A 1 7.86 -39.92 21.50
CA MET A 1 7.95 -39.32 20.15
C MET A 1 7.33 -37.94 20.26
N THR A 2 8.17 -36.93 20.47
CA THR A 2 7.74 -35.55 20.71
C THR A 2 7.39 -34.95 19.36
N THR A 3 6.12 -34.59 19.16
CA THR A 3 5.66 -33.87 17.98
C THR A 3 6.18 -32.44 18.06
N GLU A 4 7.33 -32.19 17.40
CA GLU A 4 7.78 -30.84 17.09
C GLU A 4 6.73 -30.20 16.17
N ARG A 5 5.93 -29.30 16.74
CA ARG A 5 5.16 -28.34 15.97
C ARG A 5 6.19 -27.38 15.36
N PRO A 6 6.29 -27.22 14.04
CA PRO A 6 7.24 -26.28 13.48
C PRO A 6 6.85 -24.89 14.00
N GLU A 7 7.71 -24.29 14.83
CA GLU A 7 7.56 -22.89 15.19
C GLU A 7 7.56 -22.11 13.88
N PRO A 8 6.55 -21.26 13.62
CA PRO A 8 6.58 -20.43 12.44
C PRO A 8 7.85 -19.59 12.57
N THR A 9 8.76 -19.73 11.61
CA THR A 9 10.01 -18.98 11.56
C THR A 9 9.64 -17.51 11.68
N ALA A 10 9.80 -16.94 12.88
CA ALA A 10 9.57 -15.54 13.13
C ALA A 10 10.67 -14.80 12.38
N GLU A 11 10.41 -14.43 11.13
CA GLU A 11 11.20 -13.41 10.48
C GLU A 11 11.19 -12.21 11.42
N ALA A 12 12.38 -11.75 11.81
CA ALA A 12 12.49 -10.65 12.76
C ALA A 12 11.74 -9.44 12.18
N CYS A 13 10.86 -8.85 12.99
CA CYS A 13 10.09 -7.68 12.58
C CYS A 13 11.03 -6.61 12.04
N PRO A 14 10.80 -6.10 10.82
CA PRO A 14 11.56 -4.96 10.32
C PRO A 14 11.46 -3.78 11.30
N PRO A 15 12.50 -2.94 11.43
CA PRO A 15 12.53 -1.85 12.40
C PRO A 15 11.45 -0.77 12.18
N TRP A 16 10.86 -0.74 10.99
CA TRP A 16 9.76 0.17 10.63
C TRP A 16 8.37 -0.43 10.88
N CYS A 17 8.27 -1.71 11.27
CA CYS A 17 7.00 -2.39 11.46
C CYS A 17 6.34 -1.96 12.79
N VAL A 18 5.05 -1.64 12.74
CA VAL A 18 4.23 -1.25 13.89
C VAL A 18 3.03 -2.18 14.12
N GLU A 19 2.90 -3.21 13.29
CA GLU A 19 1.76 -4.12 13.31
C GLU A 19 1.79 -5.07 14.52
N ASP A 20 0.63 -5.33 15.12
CA ASP A 20 0.49 -6.32 16.20
C ASP A 20 0.21 -7.71 15.63
N HIS A 21 1.28 -8.47 15.41
CA HIS A 21 1.23 -9.81 14.85
C HIS A 21 0.56 -10.84 15.78
N ALA A 22 0.29 -10.50 17.05
CA ALA A 22 -0.45 -11.39 17.95
C ALA A 22 -1.93 -11.51 17.56
N LEU A 23 -2.45 -10.60 16.73
CA LEU A 23 -3.85 -10.52 16.34
C LEU A 23 -4.16 -11.13 14.96
N HIS A 24 -3.16 -11.68 14.26
CA HIS A 24 -3.36 -12.24 12.92
C HIS A 24 -3.63 -13.76 12.96
N ASP A 25 -4.93 -14.10 12.96
CA ASP A 25 -5.40 -15.49 13.01
C ASP A 25 -5.21 -16.25 11.69
N LEU A 26 -5.17 -15.56 10.54
CA LEU A 26 -4.99 -16.18 9.22
C LEU A 26 -3.57 -15.95 8.68
N PRO A 27 -2.91 -16.98 8.12
CA PRO A 27 -1.55 -16.87 7.58
C PRO A 27 -1.39 -15.83 6.47
N ASP A 28 -2.39 -15.67 5.60
CA ASP A 28 -2.35 -14.74 4.46
C ASP A 28 -2.50 -13.27 4.88
N ASP A 29 -3.06 -13.02 6.07
CA ASP A 29 -3.23 -11.69 6.63
C ASP A 29 -1.98 -11.20 7.37
N ARG A 30 -1.02 -12.10 7.61
CA ARG A 30 0.21 -11.75 8.31
C ARG A 30 1.14 -10.98 7.40
N ARG A 31 1.27 -9.70 7.69
CA ARG A 31 2.20 -8.77 7.04
C ARG A 31 2.84 -7.87 8.08
N HIS A 32 4.04 -7.40 7.78
CA HIS A 32 4.64 -6.27 8.44
C HIS A 32 4.14 -4.99 7.78
N GLN A 33 3.79 -3.99 8.58
CA GLN A 33 3.26 -2.73 8.10
C GLN A 33 3.89 -1.57 8.87
N SER A 34 4.31 -0.51 8.18
CA SER A 34 4.69 0.73 8.85
C SER A 34 3.46 1.54 9.28
N GLU A 35 3.68 2.56 10.10
CA GLU A 35 2.63 3.55 10.37
C GLU A 35 2.17 4.19 9.04
N PRO A 36 0.87 4.14 8.70
CA PRO A 36 0.39 4.73 7.45
C PRO A 36 0.36 6.25 7.54
N ARG A 37 0.84 6.92 6.49
CA ARG A 37 0.73 8.38 6.37
C ARG A 37 -0.51 8.74 5.59
N TRP A 38 -1.58 9.08 6.30
CA TRP A 38 -2.87 9.47 5.73
C TRP A 38 -2.90 10.93 5.27
N MET A 39 -3.59 11.19 4.17
CA MET A 39 -3.77 12.52 3.60
C MET A 39 -5.08 12.64 2.83
N PRO A 40 -5.78 13.79 2.90
CA PRO A 40 -6.94 14.04 2.06
C PRO A 40 -6.50 14.25 0.60
N VAL A 41 -7.22 13.67 -0.35
CA VAL A 41 -6.99 13.82 -1.78
C VAL A 41 -8.28 14.04 -2.56
N THR A 42 -8.18 14.71 -3.71
CA THR A 42 -9.26 14.75 -4.69
C THR A 42 -8.86 13.87 -5.87
N SER A 43 -9.55 12.73 -6.04
CA SER A 43 -9.26 11.78 -7.12
C SER A 43 -10.34 11.82 -8.20
N LEU A 44 -9.98 11.29 -9.38
CA LEU A 44 -10.90 11.14 -10.49
C LEU A 44 -11.53 9.74 -10.49
N ARG A 45 -12.85 9.67 -10.35
CA ARG A 45 -13.61 8.43 -10.53
C ARG A 45 -14.18 8.35 -11.94
N ARG A 46 -13.90 7.25 -12.63
CA ARG A 46 -14.42 6.95 -13.96
C ARG A 46 -15.54 5.92 -13.83
N ARG A 47 -16.70 6.18 -14.41
CA ARG A 47 -17.82 5.24 -14.45
C ARG A 47 -18.43 5.22 -15.84
N PHE A 48 -18.73 4.02 -16.33
CA PHE A 48 -19.52 3.85 -17.54
C PHE A 48 -21.01 3.83 -17.17
N LEU A 49 -21.81 4.66 -17.85
CA LEU A 49 -23.25 4.69 -17.69
C LEU A 49 -23.91 3.61 -18.57
N PRO A 50 -25.16 3.19 -18.26
CA PRO A 50 -25.97 2.43 -19.20
C PRO A 50 -26.08 3.21 -20.51
N GLY A 51 -25.57 2.64 -21.61
CA GLY A 51 -25.43 3.33 -22.91
C GLY A 51 -23.98 3.61 -23.33
N GLY A 52 -22.99 3.30 -22.48
CA GLY A 52 -21.57 3.32 -22.84
C GLY A 52 -20.87 4.67 -22.64
N GLU A 53 -21.59 5.70 -22.18
CA GLU A 53 -20.99 7.00 -21.89
C GLU A 53 -20.04 6.93 -20.69
N LEU A 54 -18.84 7.51 -20.84
CA LEU A 54 -17.84 7.62 -19.76
C LEU A 54 -18.03 8.91 -18.98
N ARG A 55 -18.48 8.79 -17.72
CA ARG A 55 -18.51 9.91 -16.77
C ARG A 55 -17.25 9.95 -15.92
N ARG A 56 -16.76 11.17 -15.66
CA ARG A 56 -15.61 11.49 -14.82
C ARG A 56 -16.07 12.40 -13.69
N ASP A 57 -16.02 11.92 -12.46
CA ASP A 57 -16.41 12.68 -11.27
C ASP A 57 -15.16 12.95 -10.41
N ALA A 58 -14.97 14.19 -9.96
CA ALA A 58 -14.02 14.49 -8.90
C ALA A 58 -14.62 14.05 -7.57
N ILE A 59 -13.86 13.28 -6.79
CA ILE A 59 -14.28 12.79 -5.47
C ILE A 59 -13.23 13.14 -4.44
N SER A 60 -13.69 13.58 -3.26
CA SER A 60 -12.84 13.71 -2.08
C SER A 60 -12.75 12.37 -1.36
N GLU A 61 -11.55 11.92 -1.08
CA GLU A 61 -11.27 10.67 -0.36
C GLU A 61 -9.96 10.80 0.43
N GLU A 62 -9.66 9.81 1.28
CA GLU A 62 -8.37 9.71 1.96
C GLU A 62 -7.46 8.74 1.20
N ALA A 63 -6.18 9.10 1.12
CA ALA A 63 -5.13 8.23 0.63
C ALA A 63 -4.11 8.00 1.74
N CYS A 64 -3.38 6.89 1.68
CA CYS A 64 -2.23 6.64 2.52
C CYS A 64 -1.01 6.16 1.74
N VAL A 65 0.16 6.40 2.34
CA VAL A 65 1.42 5.83 1.92
C VAL A 65 2.06 5.09 3.09
N LEU A 66 2.50 3.85 2.85
CA LEU A 66 3.05 2.97 3.88
C LEU A 66 4.03 1.95 3.29
N ALA A 67 4.92 1.43 4.12
CA ALA A 67 5.71 0.25 3.80
C ALA A 67 4.97 -1.02 4.23
N VAL A 68 5.02 -2.05 3.40
CA VAL A 68 4.43 -3.36 3.66
C VAL A 68 5.41 -4.47 3.26
N ARG A 69 5.45 -5.55 4.04
CA ARG A 69 6.14 -6.80 3.67
C ARG A 69 5.25 -7.96 4.02
N TYR A 70 5.02 -8.85 3.08
CA TYR A 70 4.18 -10.04 3.25
C TYR A 70 5.01 -11.18 3.83
N LEU A 71 4.52 -11.98 4.77
CA LEU A 71 5.36 -13.06 5.33
C LEU A 71 5.80 -14.11 4.30
N ALA A 72 5.07 -14.26 3.20
CA ALA A 72 5.42 -15.15 2.10
C ALA A 72 6.56 -14.58 1.21
N ASP A 73 6.86 -13.29 1.30
CA ASP A 73 7.81 -12.58 0.45
C ASP A 73 8.72 -11.67 1.29
N ARG A 74 10.03 -11.89 1.23
CA ARG A 74 11.00 -11.05 1.96
C ARG A 74 11.11 -9.64 1.38
N GLU A 75 10.52 -9.40 0.22
CA GLU A 75 10.54 -8.11 -0.44
C GLU A 75 9.70 -7.07 0.30
N THR A 76 10.24 -5.85 0.41
CA THR A 76 9.50 -4.73 1.00
C THR A 76 8.86 -3.94 -0.11
N TRP A 77 7.60 -3.58 0.07
CA TRP A 77 6.81 -2.81 -0.88
C TRP A 77 6.44 -1.47 -0.27
N VAL A 78 6.33 -0.44 -1.11
CA VAL A 78 5.72 0.84 -0.77
C VAL A 78 4.34 0.84 -1.41
N ALA A 79 3.31 0.89 -0.56
CA ALA A 79 1.93 0.99 -0.98
C ALA A 79 1.48 2.45 -1.01
N ILE A 80 0.80 2.83 -2.10
CA ILE A 80 0.03 4.07 -2.21
C ILE A 80 -1.41 3.64 -2.43
N ALA A 81 -2.26 3.88 -1.44
CA ALA A 81 -3.61 3.33 -1.42
C ALA A 81 -4.66 4.40 -1.13
N THR A 82 -5.86 4.17 -1.64
CA THR A 82 -7.12 4.75 -1.18
C THR A 82 -8.04 3.60 -0.78
N GLU A 83 -9.26 3.91 -0.31
CA GLU A 83 -10.24 2.87 0.05
C GLU A 83 -10.52 1.87 -1.10
N THR A 84 -10.44 2.32 -2.36
CA THR A 84 -10.88 1.52 -3.51
C THR A 84 -9.76 1.16 -4.49
N ARG A 85 -8.55 1.69 -4.28
CA ARG A 85 -7.44 1.56 -5.23
C ARG A 85 -6.13 1.46 -4.49
N GLN A 86 -5.23 0.65 -5.00
CA GLN A 86 -3.89 0.52 -4.44
C GLN A 86 -2.89 0.25 -5.55
N ILE A 87 -1.70 0.81 -5.39
CA ILE A 87 -0.51 0.39 -6.11
C ILE A 87 0.56 0.04 -5.09
N GLU A 88 1.29 -1.03 -5.37
CA GLU A 88 2.45 -1.45 -4.60
C GLU A 88 3.67 -1.45 -5.51
N LEU A 89 4.75 -0.87 -5.02
CA LEU A 89 5.99 -0.69 -5.78
C LEU A 89 7.17 -1.11 -4.92
N THR A 90 8.24 -1.59 -5.56
CA THR A 90 9.53 -1.70 -4.85
C THR A 90 9.98 -0.31 -4.39
N PRO A 91 10.82 -0.19 -3.34
CA PRO A 91 11.30 1.09 -2.85
C PRO A 91 12.01 1.92 -3.93
N GLU A 92 12.77 1.28 -4.82
CA GLU A 92 13.46 1.93 -5.94
C GLU A 92 12.46 2.48 -6.96
N SER A 93 11.39 1.72 -7.25
CA SER A 93 10.34 2.14 -8.16
C SER A 93 9.51 3.28 -7.58
N ALA A 94 9.22 3.23 -6.27
CA ALA A 94 8.55 4.31 -5.56
C ALA A 94 9.40 5.59 -5.54
N ALA A 95 10.71 5.48 -5.34
CA ALA A 95 11.63 6.62 -5.41
C ALA A 95 11.66 7.26 -6.81
N ARG A 96 11.66 6.45 -7.87
CA ARG A 96 11.53 6.94 -9.26
C ARG A 96 10.18 7.63 -9.49
N LEU A 97 9.08 7.03 -9.04
CA LEU A 97 7.75 7.64 -9.15
C LEU A 97 7.68 8.98 -8.43
N HIS A 98 8.24 9.07 -7.22
CA HIS A 98 8.30 10.32 -6.46
C HIS A 98 9.05 11.42 -7.22
N ALA A 99 10.20 11.10 -7.82
CA ALA A 99 10.97 12.04 -8.63
C ALA A 99 10.19 12.53 -9.86
N GLU A 100 9.56 11.62 -10.61
CA GLU A 100 8.76 11.98 -11.78
C GLU A 100 7.50 12.77 -11.42
N LEU A 101 6.85 12.44 -10.32
CA LEU A 101 5.71 13.19 -9.79
C LEU A 101 6.13 14.61 -9.42
N GLY A 102 7.24 14.77 -8.68
CA GLY A 102 7.77 16.08 -8.33
C GLY A 102 8.12 16.92 -9.56
N ALA A 103 8.78 16.32 -10.56
CA ALA A 103 9.11 16.97 -11.81
C ALA A 103 7.86 17.39 -12.61
N LEU A 104 6.82 16.55 -12.63
CA LEU A 104 5.55 16.87 -13.28
C LEU A 104 4.84 18.02 -12.57
N LEU A 105 4.75 17.99 -11.24
CA LEU A 105 4.11 19.05 -10.46
C LEU A 105 4.83 20.38 -10.64
N ALA A 106 6.16 20.39 -10.68
CA ALA A 106 6.94 21.60 -10.95
C ALA A 106 6.64 22.21 -12.33
N ARG A 107 6.31 21.39 -13.34
CA ARG A 107 5.90 21.86 -14.67
C ARG A 107 4.46 22.38 -14.74
N LEU A 108 3.60 21.91 -13.84
CA LEU A 108 2.19 22.31 -13.76
C LEU A 108 1.97 23.52 -12.85
N ALA A 109 2.96 23.87 -12.03
CA ALA A 109 2.95 25.09 -11.24
C ALA A 109 2.92 26.32 -12.17
N PRO A 110 2.01 27.28 -11.94
CA PRO A 110 1.84 28.46 -12.78
C PRO A 110 3.01 29.45 -12.70
#